data_AF-A0A2D3VRH6-F1
#
_entry.id   AF-A0A2D3VRH6-F1
#
_cell.length_a   1.000
_cell.length_b   1.000
_cell.length_c   1.000
_cell.angle_alpha   90.00
_cell.angle_beta   90.00
_cell.angle_gamma   90.00
#
_symmetry.space_group_name_H-M   'P 1'
#
loop_
_entity.id
_entity.type
_entity.pdbx_description
1 polymer ?
#
loop_
_entity_poly.entity_id
_entity_poly.type
_entity_poly.pdbx_seq_one_letter_code
_entity_poly.pdbx_strand_id
1 'polypeptide(L)'
;MHIKRLLTQALLFEKQSPIYSSVKELFSAIKKYEGDNEVFVLEGKRGERVELKNTQAFFAFVSEVSGVSMQGFDAIKNYFNAATRKENIEFGGDSKNRYFKVFDGVVLIKKKGEVAKLYQKQDLCMLEQIERFVAVENGETFLTIDTKAEHFSSEYFVYLGGYANTLTRSFLETKEVEFFVDYDIEGIRIYESFQTKNKTFHMPRDLERYFMTPNFHSQKLYQKQRGRMQQNYPKELEVLTALIKKYASVVEQEIIYEA
;
A
#
# COMPACT_ATOMS: atom_id res chain seq x y z
N MET A 1 17.07 19.42 2.17
CA MET A 1 15.78 20.13 2.37
C MET A 1 14.68 19.28 1.73
N HIS A 2 13.61 18.92 2.46
CA HIS A 2 12.57 18.05 1.90
C HIS A 2 11.59 18.84 1.02
N ILE A 3 11.85 18.88 -0.29
CA ILE A 3 10.99 19.48 -1.34
C ILE A 3 9.49 19.20 -1.13
N LYS A 4 9.14 17.94 -0.83
CA LYS A 4 7.76 17.50 -0.57
C LYS A 4 7.08 18.32 0.53
N ARG A 5 7.83 18.68 1.58
CA ARG A 5 7.31 19.44 2.72
C ARG A 5 7.08 20.90 2.36
N LEU A 6 7.98 21.51 1.60
CA LEU A 6 7.81 22.89 1.09
C LEU A 6 6.59 23.00 0.18
N LEU A 7 6.44 22.06 -0.77
CA LEU A 7 5.29 22.04 -1.68
C LEU A 7 3.96 21.79 -0.95
N THR A 8 3.96 20.95 0.09
CA THR A 8 2.77 20.73 0.94
C THR A 8 2.38 22.01 1.68
N GLN A 9 3.37 22.75 2.21
CA GLN A 9 3.13 24.05 2.86
C GLN A 9 2.68 25.11 1.86
N ALA A 10 3.17 25.06 0.61
CA ALA A 10 2.78 25.99 -0.44
C ALA A 10 1.30 25.84 -0.80
N LEU A 11 0.80 24.60 -0.87
CA LEU A 11 -0.63 24.34 -1.11
C LEU A 11 -1.56 24.92 -0.05
N LEU A 12 -1.07 25.21 1.17
CA LEU A 12 -1.92 25.82 2.19
C LEU A 12 -2.40 27.23 1.80
N PHE A 13 -1.64 27.95 0.97
CA PHE A 13 -1.99 29.27 0.47
C PHE A 13 -3.10 29.28 -0.59
N GLU A 14 -3.44 28.13 -1.18
CA GLU A 14 -4.46 28.05 -2.22
C GLU A 14 -5.85 28.46 -1.71
N LYS A 15 -6.20 27.99 -0.51
CA LYS A 15 -7.54 28.18 0.06
C LYS A 15 -7.63 29.46 0.88
N GLN A 16 -6.57 29.79 1.62
CA GLN A 16 -6.53 30.92 2.53
C GLN A 16 -5.09 31.21 3.01
N SER A 17 -4.88 32.39 3.57
CA SER A 17 -3.64 32.74 4.30
C SER A 17 -3.42 31.80 5.50
N PRO A 18 -2.37 30.96 5.50
CA PRO A 18 -2.12 29.99 6.57
C PRO A 18 -1.46 30.65 7.79
N ILE A 19 -1.57 30.02 8.96
CA ILE A 19 -0.87 30.46 10.17
C ILE A 19 0.64 30.17 10.01
N TYR A 20 1.50 31.08 10.46
CA TYR A 20 2.95 30.98 10.38
C TYR A 20 3.51 29.62 10.81
N SER A 21 3.00 29.04 11.89
CA SER A 21 3.46 27.74 12.40
C SER A 21 3.27 26.61 11.39
N SER A 22 2.23 26.67 10.56
CA SER A 22 1.90 25.66 9.55
C SER A 22 2.81 25.75 8.32
N VAL A 23 3.40 26.92 8.07
CA VAL A 23 4.26 27.20 6.90
C VAL A 23 5.69 27.61 7.27
N LYS A 24 6.14 27.31 8.51
CA LYS A 24 7.40 27.83 9.06
C LYS A 24 8.61 27.56 8.15
N GLU A 25 8.70 26.36 7.57
CA GLU A 25 9.86 25.98 6.75
C GLU A 25 9.84 26.66 5.38
N LEU A 26 8.67 26.71 4.75
CA LEU A 26 8.45 27.46 3.53
C LEU A 26 8.73 28.95 3.74
N PHE A 27 8.24 29.52 4.84
CA PHE A 27 8.46 30.92 5.19
C PHE A 27 9.95 31.21 5.35
N SER A 28 10.69 30.40 6.13
CA SER A 28 12.13 30.58 6.30
C SER A 28 12.91 30.43 4.99
N ALA A 29 12.53 29.49 4.13
CA ALA A 29 13.17 29.30 2.83
C ALA A 29 12.90 30.49 1.89
N ILE A 30 11.67 31.00 1.86
CA ILE A 30 11.30 32.17 1.07
C ILE A 30 12.00 33.43 1.60
N LYS A 31 12.11 33.63 2.92
CA LYS A 31 12.84 34.79 3.47
C LYS A 31 14.32 34.81 3.06
N LYS A 32 14.94 33.63 2.93
CA LYS A 32 16.27 33.53 2.37
C LYS A 32 16.27 33.93 0.88
N TYR A 33 15.35 33.37 0.10
CA TYR A 33 15.19 33.68 -1.32
C TYR A 33 14.93 35.18 -1.59
N GLU A 34 14.08 35.81 -0.79
CA GLU A 34 13.80 37.26 -0.82
C GLU A 34 15.08 38.08 -0.63
N GLY A 35 15.92 37.70 0.34
CA GLY A 35 17.20 38.35 0.59
C GLY A 35 18.20 38.14 -0.56
N ASP A 36 18.24 36.95 -1.14
CA ASP A 36 19.16 36.61 -2.23
C ASP A 36 18.76 37.25 -3.58
N ASN A 37 17.47 37.60 -3.77
CA ASN A 37 16.92 38.03 -5.05
C ASN A 37 16.27 39.43 -5.03
N GLU A 38 16.36 40.15 -3.91
CA GLU A 38 15.76 41.48 -3.71
C GLU A 38 14.26 41.56 -4.07
N VAL A 39 13.50 40.50 -3.73
CA VAL A 39 12.05 40.41 -3.95
C VAL A 39 11.29 40.33 -2.63
N PHE A 40 10.02 40.71 -2.64
CA PHE A 40 9.12 40.55 -1.49
C PHE A 40 7.97 39.63 -1.86
N VAL A 41 7.87 38.49 -1.17
CA VAL A 41 7.01 37.36 -1.53
C VAL A 41 5.97 37.10 -0.44
N LEU A 42 6.39 36.98 0.82
CA LEU A 42 5.53 36.67 1.96
C LEU A 42 5.60 37.74 3.04
N GLU A 43 4.46 38.09 3.64
CA GLU A 43 4.39 38.91 4.84
C GLU A 43 3.80 38.09 6.01
N GLY A 44 4.35 38.21 7.21
CA GLY A 44 3.77 37.61 8.40
C GLY A 44 4.78 37.44 9.54
N LYS A 45 4.26 37.21 10.76
CA LYS A 45 5.05 36.98 11.97
C LYS A 45 4.57 35.76 12.72
N ARG A 46 5.33 35.33 13.73
CA ARG A 46 4.99 34.18 14.56
C ARG A 46 3.65 34.40 15.25
N GLY A 47 2.73 33.44 15.09
CA GLY A 47 1.39 33.49 15.67
C GLY A 47 0.35 34.17 14.77
N GLU A 48 0.76 34.82 13.69
CA GLU A 48 -0.13 35.48 12.74
C GLU A 48 -0.35 34.65 11.47
N ARG A 49 -1.33 35.07 10.66
CA ARG A 49 -1.49 34.55 9.31
C ARG A 49 -0.41 35.14 8.40
N VAL A 50 0.07 34.32 7.48
CA VAL A 50 1.04 34.69 6.47
C VAL A 50 0.30 35.05 5.19
N GLU A 51 0.58 36.23 4.66
CA GLU A 51 0.00 36.73 3.42
C GLU A 51 0.98 36.55 2.26
N LEU A 52 0.44 36.06 1.15
CA LEU A 52 1.16 35.99 -0.12
C LEU A 52 1.03 37.34 -0.85
N LYS A 53 2.16 38.03 -1.01
CA LYS A 53 2.22 39.39 -1.59
C LYS A 53 2.63 39.41 -3.05
N ASN A 54 3.45 38.45 -3.46
CA ASN A 54 3.88 38.32 -4.84
C ASN A 54 3.78 36.86 -5.30
N THR A 55 2.65 36.55 -5.93
CA THR A 55 2.35 35.23 -6.47
C THR A 55 3.34 34.79 -7.54
N GLN A 56 3.81 35.71 -8.39
CA GLN A 56 4.77 35.39 -9.45
C GLN A 56 6.12 34.98 -8.87
N ALA A 57 6.67 35.79 -7.96
CA ALA A 57 7.95 35.48 -7.31
C ALA A 57 7.84 34.24 -6.39
N PHE A 58 6.66 33.99 -5.81
CA PHE A 58 6.38 32.76 -5.07
C PHE A 58 6.48 31.52 -5.95
N PHE A 59 5.85 31.53 -7.13
CA PHE A 59 5.92 30.40 -8.05
C PHE A 59 7.28 30.27 -8.74
N ALA A 60 8.02 31.37 -8.92
CA ALA A 60 9.43 31.32 -9.33
C ALA A 60 10.29 30.59 -8.28
N PHE A 61 10.17 30.96 -7.00
CA PHE A 61 10.83 30.24 -5.89
C PHE A 61 10.44 28.76 -5.87
N VAL A 62 9.14 28.46 -5.94
CA VAL A 62 8.63 27.07 -5.95
C VAL A 62 9.20 26.28 -7.12
N SER A 63 9.35 26.90 -8.29
CA SER A 63 9.95 26.27 -9.46
C SER A 63 11.44 25.97 -9.28
N GLU A 64 12.17 26.92 -8.68
CA GLU A 64 13.61 26.77 -8.42
C GLU A 64 13.89 25.66 -7.42
N VAL A 65 13.19 25.65 -6.28
CA VAL A 65 13.40 24.60 -5.27
C VAL A 65 12.91 23.24 -5.70
N SER A 66 12.01 23.19 -6.71
CA SER A 66 11.46 21.94 -7.20
C SER A 66 12.20 21.38 -8.42
N GLY A 67 12.94 22.23 -9.15
CA GLY A 67 13.54 21.87 -10.43
C GLY A 67 12.52 21.73 -11.57
N VAL A 68 11.27 22.15 -11.34
CA VAL A 68 10.14 21.97 -12.25
C VAL A 68 9.43 23.30 -12.45
N SER A 69 9.04 23.63 -13.69
CA SER A 69 8.25 24.84 -13.94
C SER A 69 6.86 24.71 -13.30
N MET A 70 6.60 25.50 -12.25
CA MET A 70 5.32 25.55 -11.54
C MET A 70 4.73 26.96 -11.66
N GLN A 71 3.61 27.09 -12.37
CA GLN A 71 2.95 28.38 -12.66
C GLN A 71 1.68 28.60 -11.83
N GLY A 72 1.37 27.72 -10.87
CA GLY A 72 0.13 27.78 -10.10
C GLY A 72 0.00 26.63 -9.10
N PHE A 73 -1.02 26.72 -8.22
CA PHE A 73 -1.29 25.68 -7.22
C PHE A 73 -1.69 24.34 -7.86
N ASP A 74 -2.38 24.37 -9.01
CA ASP A 74 -2.70 23.15 -9.75
C ASP A 74 -1.45 22.43 -10.27
N ALA A 75 -0.39 23.16 -10.63
CA ALA A 75 0.89 22.53 -10.98
C ALA A 75 1.51 21.80 -9.78
N ILE A 76 1.41 22.37 -8.57
CA ILE A 76 1.85 21.71 -7.34
C ILE A 76 0.98 20.47 -7.07
N LYS A 77 -0.35 20.55 -7.23
CA LYS A 77 -1.25 19.39 -7.09
C LYS A 77 -0.93 18.30 -8.11
N ASN A 78 -0.70 18.64 -9.37
CA ASN A 78 -0.35 17.69 -10.42
C ASN A 78 0.99 17.03 -10.14
N TYR A 79 1.97 17.80 -9.67
CA TYR A 79 3.23 17.27 -9.15
C TYR A 79 2.99 16.28 -8.01
N PHE A 80 1.97 16.49 -7.16
CA PHE A 80 1.57 15.53 -6.12
C PHE A 80 0.80 14.32 -6.63
N ASN A 81 -0.07 14.50 -7.63
CA ASN A 81 -1.10 13.55 -8.03
C ASN A 81 -0.75 12.73 -9.27
N ALA A 82 0.42 12.94 -9.89
CA ALA A 82 0.88 12.12 -11.01
C ALA A 82 0.77 10.62 -10.65
N ALA A 83 -0.11 9.91 -11.36
CA ALA A 83 -0.46 8.51 -11.15
C ALA A 83 0.27 7.58 -12.12
N THR A 84 0.73 8.13 -13.25
CA THR A 84 1.53 7.41 -14.25
C THR A 84 2.94 7.96 -14.37
N ARG A 85 3.85 7.12 -14.87
CA ARG A 85 5.23 7.53 -15.16
C ARG A 85 5.27 8.65 -16.20
N LYS A 86 4.33 8.64 -17.15
CA LYS A 86 4.15 9.70 -18.16
C LYS A 86 3.81 11.02 -17.49
N GLU A 87 2.77 11.04 -16.66
CA GLU A 87 2.35 12.25 -15.92
C GLU A 87 3.47 12.77 -15.01
N ASN A 88 4.31 11.90 -14.45
CA ASN A 88 5.43 12.37 -13.62
C ASN A 88 6.60 12.92 -14.40
N ILE A 89 6.81 12.43 -15.62
CA ILE A 89 7.74 13.08 -16.56
C ILE A 89 7.15 14.44 -16.94
N GLU A 90 5.86 14.51 -17.26
CA GLU A 90 5.18 15.74 -17.68
C GLU A 90 5.11 16.79 -16.56
N PHE A 91 4.80 16.39 -15.32
CA PHE A 91 4.61 17.30 -14.19
C PHE A 91 5.80 17.41 -13.24
N GLY A 92 6.79 16.51 -13.35
CA GLY A 92 7.91 16.40 -12.40
C GLY A 92 9.29 16.38 -13.06
N GLY A 93 9.37 16.33 -14.39
CA GLY A 93 10.64 16.35 -15.15
C GLY A 93 11.53 15.11 -15.00
N ASP A 94 11.14 14.12 -14.18
CA ASP A 94 11.91 12.91 -13.93
C ASP A 94 10.99 11.69 -13.88
N SER A 95 11.49 10.54 -14.33
CA SER A 95 10.80 9.26 -14.31
C SER A 95 11.20 8.36 -13.12
N LYS A 96 12.23 8.74 -12.36
CA LYS A 96 12.88 7.91 -11.32
C LYS A 96 12.53 8.32 -9.88
N ASN A 97 12.04 9.54 -9.66
CA ASN A 97 11.79 10.08 -8.32
C ASN A 97 10.46 9.64 -7.68
N ARG A 98 9.66 8.84 -8.39
CA ARG A 98 8.41 8.27 -7.87
C ARG A 98 8.25 6.81 -8.25
N TYR A 99 7.91 6.02 -7.25
CA TYR A 99 7.48 4.65 -7.44
C TYR A 99 6.04 4.66 -7.98
N PHE A 100 5.91 4.55 -9.30
CA PHE A 100 4.61 4.34 -9.94
C PHE A 100 4.14 2.94 -9.61
N LYS A 101 3.06 2.86 -8.84
CA LYS A 101 2.39 1.59 -8.58
C LYS A 101 1.58 1.20 -9.83
N VAL A 102 2.28 0.92 -10.93
CA VAL A 102 1.66 0.41 -12.17
C VAL A 102 0.84 -0.85 -11.87
N PHE A 103 1.28 -1.63 -10.88
CA PHE A 103 0.57 -2.79 -10.38
C PHE A 103 -0.60 -2.49 -9.42
N ASP A 104 -0.89 -1.24 -9.07
CA ASP A 104 -2.12 -0.91 -8.30
C ASP A 104 -3.38 -0.99 -9.17
N GLY A 105 -3.23 -0.92 -10.50
CA GLY A 105 -4.31 -0.97 -11.48
C GLY A 105 -4.53 -2.34 -12.11
N VAL A 106 -3.98 -3.41 -11.54
CA VAL A 106 -4.10 -4.77 -12.09
C VAL A 106 -4.40 -5.80 -11.01
N VAL A 107 -5.06 -6.89 -11.41
CA VAL A 107 -5.30 -8.08 -10.59
C VAL A 107 -4.58 -9.25 -11.27
N LEU A 108 -3.78 -10.00 -10.51
CA LEU A 108 -3.14 -11.23 -11.01
C LEU A 108 -4.00 -12.43 -10.63
N ILE A 109 -4.43 -13.18 -11.63
CA ILE A 109 -5.26 -14.38 -11.44
C ILE A 109 -4.63 -15.54 -12.18
N LYS A 110 -4.67 -16.71 -11.57
CA LYS A 110 -4.26 -17.98 -12.15
C LYS A 110 -5.44 -18.95 -12.03
N LYS A 111 -5.77 -19.64 -13.12
CA LYS A 111 -6.64 -20.82 -13.06
C LYS A 111 -5.76 -22.06 -12.99
N LYS A 112 -6.18 -23.07 -12.24
CA LYS A 112 -5.48 -24.35 -12.12
C LYS A 112 -5.05 -24.89 -13.49
N GLY A 113 -3.76 -25.20 -13.62
CA GLY A 113 -3.16 -25.72 -14.85
C GLY A 113 -2.97 -24.69 -15.97
N GLU A 114 -3.34 -23.42 -15.76
CA GLU A 114 -3.08 -22.33 -16.69
C GLU A 114 -1.98 -21.40 -16.18
N VAL A 115 -1.37 -20.63 -17.08
CA VAL A 115 -0.44 -19.56 -16.70
C VAL A 115 -1.18 -18.41 -16.00
N ALA A 116 -0.50 -17.74 -15.07
CA ALA A 116 -1.05 -16.55 -14.42
C ALA A 116 -1.26 -15.42 -15.45
N LYS A 117 -2.37 -14.71 -15.34
CA LYS A 117 -2.78 -13.62 -16.23
C LYS A 117 -2.99 -12.34 -15.41
N LEU A 118 -2.62 -11.22 -16.03
CA LEU A 118 -2.85 -9.87 -15.52
C LEU A 118 -4.15 -9.33 -16.10
N TYR A 119 -5.05 -8.88 -15.24
CA TYR A 119 -6.31 -8.26 -15.63
C TYR A 119 -6.30 -6.79 -15.22
N GLN A 120 -6.61 -5.89 -16.16
CA GLN A 120 -6.87 -4.48 -15.85
C GLN A 120 -8.35 -4.30 -15.48
N LYS A 121 -8.70 -3.14 -14.95
CA LYS A 121 -10.08 -2.83 -14.53
C LYS A 121 -11.12 -3.13 -15.62
N GLN A 122 -10.85 -2.79 -16.88
CA GLN A 122 -11.79 -3.05 -17.97
C GLN A 122 -11.96 -4.53 -18.33
N ASP A 123 -10.99 -5.38 -17.97
CA ASP A 123 -11.00 -6.81 -18.29
C ASP A 123 -11.65 -7.66 -17.19
N LEU A 124 -11.93 -7.07 -16.01
CA LEU A 124 -12.50 -7.78 -14.87
C LEU A 124 -13.91 -8.32 -15.14
N CYS A 125 -14.64 -7.76 -16.11
CA CYS A 125 -15.95 -8.26 -16.52
C CYS A 125 -15.88 -9.72 -17.01
N MET A 126 -14.73 -10.16 -17.55
CA MET A 126 -14.50 -11.54 -17.99
C MET A 126 -14.52 -12.55 -16.83
N LEU A 127 -14.43 -12.07 -15.60
CA LEU A 127 -14.32 -12.87 -14.37
C LEU A 127 -15.57 -12.74 -13.49
N GLU A 128 -16.61 -12.05 -13.95
CA GLU A 128 -17.82 -11.80 -13.17
C GLU A 128 -18.50 -13.09 -12.71
N GLN A 129 -18.58 -14.08 -13.60
CA GLN A 129 -19.22 -15.38 -13.36
C GLN A 129 -18.45 -16.27 -12.37
N ILE A 130 -17.19 -15.94 -12.06
CA ILE A 130 -16.39 -16.69 -11.10
C ILE A 130 -16.69 -16.14 -9.71
N GLU A 131 -17.35 -16.92 -8.87
CA GLU A 131 -17.72 -16.48 -7.53
C GLU A 131 -16.65 -16.75 -6.48
N ARG A 132 -15.86 -17.82 -6.65
CA ARG A 132 -14.95 -18.34 -5.62
C ARG A 132 -13.49 -18.21 -6.03
N PHE A 133 -12.69 -17.64 -5.13
CA PHE A 133 -11.24 -17.52 -5.31
C PHE A 133 -10.48 -18.01 -4.09
N VAL A 134 -9.29 -18.53 -4.31
CA VAL A 134 -8.28 -18.70 -3.27
C VAL A 134 -7.33 -17.50 -3.35
N ALA A 135 -7.25 -16.71 -2.29
CA ALA A 135 -6.33 -15.60 -2.19
C ALA A 135 -4.98 -16.08 -1.64
N VAL A 136 -3.91 -15.88 -2.42
CA VAL A 136 -2.56 -16.37 -2.10
C VAL A 136 -1.62 -15.18 -1.86
N GLU A 137 -0.96 -15.15 -0.69
CA GLU A 137 -0.09 -14.02 -0.32
C GLU A 137 1.24 -14.00 -1.07
N ASN A 138 2.02 -15.09 -0.97
CA ASN A 138 3.37 -15.17 -1.52
C ASN A 138 3.37 -15.50 -3.03
N GLY A 139 4.27 -14.85 -3.77
CA GLY A 139 4.38 -14.98 -5.23
C GLY A 139 4.91 -16.34 -5.70
N GLU A 140 5.88 -16.94 -4.99
CA GLU A 140 6.39 -18.28 -5.29
C GLU A 140 5.31 -19.34 -5.11
N THR A 141 4.58 -19.27 -3.99
CA THR A 141 3.43 -20.15 -3.74
C THR A 141 2.34 -19.96 -4.79
N PHE A 142 2.01 -18.71 -5.16
CA PHE A 142 1.00 -18.43 -6.18
C PHE A 142 1.37 -19.00 -7.55
N LEU A 143 2.65 -18.87 -7.96
CA LEU A 143 3.11 -19.38 -9.26
C LEU A 143 3.12 -20.91 -9.30
N THR A 144 3.39 -21.57 -8.17
CA THR A 144 3.47 -23.03 -8.03
C THR A 144 2.20 -23.66 -7.46
N ILE A 145 1.13 -22.89 -7.25
CA ILE A 145 -0.08 -23.30 -6.52
C ILE A 145 -0.77 -24.54 -7.10
N ASP A 146 -0.53 -24.85 -8.37
CA ASP A 146 -1.03 -26.06 -9.03
C ASP A 146 -0.62 -27.34 -8.29
N THR A 147 0.56 -27.37 -7.64
CA THR A 147 1.03 -28.53 -6.86
C THR A 147 0.23 -28.74 -5.57
N LYS A 148 -0.46 -27.70 -5.10
CA LYS A 148 -1.27 -27.70 -3.86
C LYS A 148 -2.77 -27.59 -4.15
N ALA A 149 -3.15 -27.52 -5.43
CA ALA A 149 -4.51 -27.16 -5.85
C ALA A 149 -5.60 -28.13 -5.35
N GLU A 150 -5.23 -29.38 -5.03
CA GLU A 150 -6.14 -30.38 -4.47
C GLU A 150 -6.62 -30.09 -3.04
N HIS A 151 -5.94 -29.18 -2.32
CA HIS A 151 -6.31 -28.79 -0.96
C HIS A 151 -7.34 -27.67 -0.90
N PHE A 152 -7.70 -27.07 -2.04
CA PHE A 152 -8.57 -25.90 -2.08
C PHE A 152 -9.93 -26.17 -2.70
N SER A 153 -10.90 -25.34 -2.33
CA SER A 153 -12.29 -25.45 -2.78
C SER A 153 -12.56 -24.79 -4.15
N SER A 154 -11.59 -24.04 -4.69
CA SER A 154 -11.68 -23.35 -5.98
C SER A 154 -10.46 -23.64 -6.86
N GLU A 155 -10.68 -23.58 -8.17
CA GLU A 155 -9.62 -23.67 -9.19
C GLU A 155 -9.06 -22.31 -9.60
N TYR A 156 -9.60 -21.22 -9.05
CA TYR A 156 -9.17 -19.86 -9.35
C TYR A 156 -8.41 -19.26 -8.17
N PHE A 157 -7.20 -18.80 -8.46
CA PHE A 157 -6.27 -18.23 -7.50
C PHE A 157 -6.05 -16.75 -7.80
N VAL A 158 -6.01 -15.91 -6.78
CA VAL A 158 -5.71 -14.48 -6.88
C VAL A 158 -4.48 -14.16 -6.03
N TYR A 159 -3.51 -13.46 -6.61
CA TYR A 159 -2.30 -13.04 -5.89
C TYR A 159 -2.55 -11.75 -5.12
N LEU A 160 -2.14 -11.71 -3.85
CA LEU A 160 -2.27 -10.53 -2.98
C LEU A 160 -0.98 -9.69 -2.93
N GLY A 161 0.18 -10.30 -2.67
CA GLY A 161 1.41 -9.56 -2.38
C GLY A 161 1.32 -8.72 -1.10
N GLY A 162 0.87 -9.32 0.01
CA GLY A 162 0.59 -8.66 1.28
C GLY A 162 -0.87 -8.17 1.38
N TYR A 163 -1.08 -6.89 1.74
CA TYR A 163 -2.43 -6.30 1.92
C TYR A 163 -3.24 -6.11 0.62
N ALA A 164 -2.66 -6.46 -0.52
CA ALA A 164 -3.12 -6.22 -1.88
C ALA A 164 -3.35 -4.75 -2.25
N ASN A 165 -3.34 -4.50 -3.56
CA ASN A 165 -3.67 -3.19 -4.11
C ASN A 165 -5.18 -2.90 -4.05
N THR A 166 -5.54 -1.64 -4.30
CA THR A 166 -6.93 -1.17 -4.27
C THR A 166 -7.83 -1.93 -5.25
N LEU A 167 -7.35 -2.25 -6.46
CA LEU A 167 -8.17 -2.93 -7.47
C LEU A 167 -8.47 -4.38 -7.08
N THR A 168 -7.46 -5.14 -6.63
CA THR A 168 -7.63 -6.51 -6.12
C THR A 168 -8.61 -6.54 -4.95
N ARG A 169 -8.50 -5.59 -4.01
CA ARG A 169 -9.44 -5.49 -2.89
C ARG A 169 -10.87 -5.25 -3.37
N SER A 170 -11.07 -4.26 -4.23
CA SER A 170 -12.39 -3.94 -4.80
C SER A 170 -12.97 -5.11 -5.61
N PHE A 171 -12.13 -5.83 -6.35
CA PHE A 171 -12.54 -7.01 -7.09
C PHE A 171 -13.07 -8.12 -6.18
N LEU A 172 -12.42 -8.35 -5.04
CA LEU A 172 -12.77 -9.42 -4.09
C LEU A 172 -13.96 -9.09 -3.20
N GLU A 173 -14.40 -7.83 -3.10
CA GLU A 173 -15.56 -7.41 -2.30
C GLU A 173 -16.84 -8.19 -2.64
N THR A 174 -17.00 -8.58 -3.90
CA THR A 174 -18.18 -9.32 -4.39
C THR A 174 -18.00 -10.82 -4.45
N LYS A 175 -16.83 -11.34 -4.01
CA LYS A 175 -16.42 -12.74 -4.18
C LYS A 175 -16.43 -13.50 -2.86
N GLU A 176 -16.56 -14.81 -2.95
CA GLU A 176 -16.29 -15.75 -1.87
C GLU A 176 -14.80 -16.10 -1.89
N VAL A 177 -14.08 -15.87 -0.79
CA VAL A 177 -12.62 -15.93 -0.78
C VAL A 177 -12.11 -16.86 0.32
N GLU A 178 -11.37 -17.89 -0.08
CA GLU A 178 -10.56 -18.73 0.80
C GLU A 178 -9.15 -18.14 0.88
N PHE A 179 -8.73 -17.66 2.06
CA PHE A 179 -7.42 -17.04 2.24
C PHE A 179 -6.37 -18.09 2.59
N PHE A 180 -5.39 -18.25 1.70
CA PHE A 180 -4.17 -18.99 1.94
C PHE A 180 -3.03 -17.97 2.05
N VAL A 181 -2.75 -17.59 3.30
CA VAL A 181 -1.77 -16.58 3.69
C VAL A 181 -0.85 -17.16 4.76
N ASP A 182 0.14 -16.40 5.21
CA ASP A 182 1.00 -16.84 6.30
C ASP A 182 0.22 -17.18 7.58
N TYR A 183 0.65 -18.23 8.27
CA TYR A 183 0.09 -18.69 9.55
C TYR A 183 0.80 -17.96 10.68
N ASP A 184 0.85 -16.64 10.56
CA ASP A 184 1.48 -15.71 11.47
C ASP A 184 0.52 -14.56 11.87
N ILE A 185 1.02 -13.61 12.65
CA ILE A 185 0.18 -12.51 13.14
C ILE A 185 -0.11 -11.49 12.02
N GLU A 186 0.77 -11.33 11.03
CA GLU A 186 0.54 -10.44 9.89
C GLU A 186 -0.43 -11.05 8.87
N GLY A 187 -0.34 -12.34 8.57
CA GLY A 187 -1.28 -13.06 7.73
C GLY A 187 -2.70 -12.99 8.28
N ILE A 188 -2.86 -13.12 9.61
CA ILE A 188 -4.16 -12.84 10.26
C ILE A 188 -4.63 -11.40 10.01
N ARG A 189 -3.74 -10.41 10.13
CA ARG A 189 -4.12 -9.00 9.90
C ARG A 189 -4.47 -8.72 8.44
N ILE A 190 -3.77 -9.37 7.50
CA ILE A 190 -4.09 -9.33 6.08
C ILE A 190 -5.51 -9.87 5.91
N TYR A 191 -5.78 -11.10 6.37
CA TYR A 191 -7.11 -11.73 6.33
C TYR A 191 -8.20 -10.83 6.90
N GLU A 192 -8.00 -10.30 8.11
CA GLU A 192 -8.97 -9.43 8.79
C GLU A 192 -9.25 -8.14 7.99
N SER A 193 -8.24 -7.60 7.32
CA SER A 193 -8.37 -6.34 6.58
C SER A 193 -9.33 -6.40 5.39
N PHE A 194 -9.58 -7.57 4.80
CA PHE A 194 -10.42 -7.69 3.59
C PHE A 194 -11.90 -7.70 3.93
N GLN A 195 -12.67 -7.01 3.08
CA GLN A 195 -14.12 -7.13 2.99
C GLN A 195 -14.44 -7.92 1.72
N THR A 196 -15.26 -8.95 1.83
CA THR A 196 -15.66 -9.86 0.75
C THR A 196 -17.10 -10.28 0.95
N LYS A 197 -17.74 -10.91 -0.07
CA LYS A 197 -19.10 -11.48 0.07
C LYS A 197 -19.13 -12.52 1.18
N ASN A 198 -18.11 -13.37 1.19
CA ASN A 198 -17.79 -14.30 2.27
C ASN A 198 -16.28 -14.53 2.29
N LYS A 199 -15.70 -14.78 3.46
CA LYS A 199 -14.30 -15.17 3.58
C LYS A 199 -14.13 -16.30 4.58
N THR A 200 -13.12 -17.11 4.31
CA THR A 200 -12.66 -18.18 5.19
C THR A 200 -11.14 -18.18 5.23
N PHE A 201 -10.56 -18.59 6.34
CA PHE A 201 -9.13 -18.82 6.44
C PHE A 201 -8.82 -20.30 6.12
N HIS A 202 -7.91 -20.55 5.19
CA HIS A 202 -7.50 -21.91 4.85
C HIS A 202 -6.72 -22.52 6.03
N MET A 203 -7.23 -23.64 6.58
CA MET A 203 -6.69 -24.28 7.78
C MET A 203 -6.37 -25.75 7.49
N PRO A 204 -5.10 -26.12 7.27
CA PRO A 204 -4.67 -27.50 7.09
C PRO A 204 -5.06 -28.35 8.31
N ARG A 205 -5.51 -29.59 8.08
CA ARG A 205 -5.94 -30.48 9.17
C ARG A 205 -4.82 -30.79 10.15
N ASP A 206 -3.59 -30.85 9.68
CA ASP A 206 -2.37 -31.16 10.43
C ASP A 206 -1.54 -29.91 10.74
N LEU A 207 -2.16 -28.71 10.78
CA LEU A 207 -1.45 -27.44 10.95
C LEU A 207 -0.46 -27.45 12.13
N GLU A 208 -0.85 -28.05 13.27
CA GLU A 208 0.00 -28.13 14.47
C GLU A 208 1.37 -28.78 14.21
N ARG A 209 1.45 -29.75 13.28
CA ARG A 209 2.71 -30.42 12.91
C ARG A 209 3.77 -29.42 12.43
N TYR A 210 3.36 -28.37 11.71
CA TYR A 210 4.26 -27.34 11.22
C TYR A 210 4.82 -26.49 12.36
N PHE A 211 4.02 -26.21 13.39
CA PHE A 211 4.48 -25.51 14.61
C PHE A 211 5.42 -26.35 15.47
N MET A 212 5.32 -27.68 15.40
CA MET A 212 6.19 -28.60 16.15
C MET A 212 7.54 -28.85 15.46
N THR A 213 7.64 -28.64 14.15
CA THR A 213 8.82 -29.00 13.36
C THR A 213 9.85 -27.87 13.39
N PRO A 214 11.08 -28.06 13.93
CA PRO A 214 12.05 -26.98 14.18
C PRO A 214 12.41 -26.07 12.99
N ASN A 215 12.32 -26.59 11.76
CA ASN A 215 12.69 -25.86 10.55
C ASN A 215 11.50 -25.20 9.85
N PHE A 216 10.27 -25.41 10.32
CA PHE A 216 9.06 -24.91 9.68
C PHE A 216 8.44 -23.72 10.40
N HIS A 217 8.93 -23.39 11.60
CA HIS A 217 8.41 -22.29 12.40
C HIS A 217 9.50 -21.29 12.80
N SER A 218 9.08 -20.06 13.10
CA SER A 218 9.98 -18.97 13.45
C SER A 218 9.58 -18.28 14.75
N GLN A 219 10.32 -18.60 15.83
CA GLN A 219 10.18 -17.86 17.09
C GLN A 219 10.68 -16.41 16.96
N LYS A 220 11.73 -16.19 16.15
CA LYS A 220 12.28 -14.84 15.93
C LYS A 220 11.26 -13.91 15.28
N LEU A 221 10.50 -14.42 14.31
CA LEU A 221 9.45 -13.65 13.65
C LEU A 221 8.29 -13.37 14.61
N TYR A 222 7.86 -14.39 15.36
CA TYR A 222 6.88 -14.22 16.44
C TYR A 222 7.24 -13.08 17.40
N GLN A 223 8.48 -13.03 17.90
CA GLN A 223 8.90 -11.98 18.84
C GLN A 223 8.79 -10.56 18.26
N LYS A 224 8.98 -10.41 16.94
CA LYS A 224 8.82 -9.11 16.25
C LYS A 224 7.36 -8.71 16.09
N GLN A 225 6.47 -9.69 15.95
CA GLN A 225 5.06 -9.46 15.63
C GLN A 225 4.14 -9.49 16.85
N ARG A 226 4.55 -10.13 17.97
CA ARG A 226 3.70 -10.37 19.16
C ARG A 226 2.98 -9.13 19.71
N GLY A 227 3.60 -7.95 19.58
CA GLY A 227 3.00 -6.68 20.03
C GLY A 227 1.77 -6.24 19.22
N ARG A 228 1.51 -6.89 18.08
CA ARG A 228 0.35 -6.65 17.20
C ARG A 228 -0.76 -7.68 17.39
N MET A 229 -0.57 -8.65 18.30
CA MET A 229 -1.64 -9.58 18.63
C MET A 229 -2.82 -8.85 19.26
N GLN A 230 -4.01 -9.16 18.79
CA GLN A 230 -5.26 -8.67 19.36
C GLN A 230 -5.72 -9.60 20.48
N GLN A 231 -6.60 -9.09 21.34
CA GLN A 231 -7.19 -9.88 22.42
C GLN A 231 -8.28 -10.82 21.92
N ASN A 232 -9.06 -10.37 20.94
CA ASN A 232 -10.21 -11.08 20.41
C ASN A 232 -10.00 -11.28 18.91
N TYR A 233 -10.09 -12.53 18.45
CA TYR A 233 -10.06 -12.90 17.04
C TYR A 233 -11.38 -13.58 16.67
N PRO A 234 -11.79 -13.54 15.38
CA PRO A 234 -12.88 -14.36 14.88
C PRO A 234 -12.73 -15.82 15.25
N LYS A 235 -13.85 -16.51 15.52
CA LYS A 235 -13.87 -17.90 15.99
C LYS A 235 -13.09 -18.86 15.09
N GLU A 236 -13.12 -18.64 13.77
CA GLU A 236 -12.37 -19.46 12.81
C GLU A 236 -10.84 -19.40 12.97
N LEU A 237 -10.31 -18.33 13.57
CA LEU A 237 -8.89 -18.12 13.83
C LEU A 237 -8.46 -18.56 15.24
N GLU A 238 -9.37 -19.05 16.08
CA GLU A 238 -9.06 -19.51 17.45
C GLU A 238 -7.99 -20.61 17.44
N VAL A 239 -8.08 -21.56 16.50
CA VAL A 239 -7.12 -22.65 16.38
C VAL A 239 -5.72 -22.13 16.08
N LEU A 240 -5.57 -21.29 15.05
CA LEU A 240 -4.28 -20.71 14.67
C LEU A 240 -3.70 -19.86 15.80
N THR A 241 -4.50 -18.99 16.40
CA THR A 241 -4.03 -18.10 17.48
C THR A 241 -3.65 -18.88 18.74
N ALA A 242 -4.32 -20.00 19.03
CA ALA A 242 -3.93 -20.92 20.10
C ALA A 242 -2.59 -21.59 19.80
N LEU A 243 -2.35 -22.03 18.56
CA LEU A 243 -1.07 -22.63 18.15
C LEU A 243 0.08 -21.63 18.25
N ILE A 244 -0.10 -20.41 17.71
CA ILE A 244 0.91 -19.34 17.80
C ILE A 244 1.30 -19.06 19.26
N LYS A 245 0.31 -18.98 20.16
CA LYS A 245 0.55 -18.76 21.60
C LYS A 245 1.21 -19.97 22.27
N LYS A 246 0.75 -21.20 21.97
CA LYS A 246 1.26 -22.45 22.55
C LYS A 246 2.74 -22.66 22.23
N TYR A 247 3.13 -22.44 20.98
CA TYR A 247 4.50 -22.69 20.52
C TYR A 247 5.39 -21.45 20.53
N ALA A 248 4.82 -20.26 20.82
CA ALA A 248 5.51 -18.97 20.75
C ALA A 248 6.28 -18.79 19.43
N SER A 249 5.65 -19.23 18.34
CA SER A 249 6.21 -19.29 17.01
C SER A 249 5.13 -19.03 15.97
N VAL A 250 5.55 -18.80 14.73
CA VAL A 250 4.68 -18.59 13.57
C VAL A 250 5.19 -19.41 12.39
N VAL A 251 4.34 -19.65 11.39
CA VAL A 251 4.64 -20.49 10.23
C VAL A 251 4.35 -19.71 8.94
N GLU A 252 5.29 -19.75 7.99
CA GLU A 252 5.14 -19.13 6.66
C GLU A 252 4.35 -20.07 5.73
N GLN A 253 3.60 -19.54 4.77
CA GLN A 253 2.72 -20.36 3.94
C GLN A 253 3.47 -21.31 2.99
N GLU A 254 4.71 -20.99 2.64
CA GLU A 254 5.53 -21.67 1.64
C GLU A 254 5.79 -23.13 2.02
N ILE A 255 5.87 -23.45 3.32
CA ILE A 255 6.17 -24.80 3.80
C ILE A 255 4.93 -25.70 3.95
N ILE A 256 3.74 -25.15 3.75
CA ILE A 256 2.48 -25.88 3.87
C ILE A 256 2.28 -26.75 2.61
N TYR A 257 1.97 -28.03 2.81
CA TYR A 257 1.87 -29.05 1.74
C TYR A 257 3.16 -29.33 0.94
N GLU A 258 4.33 -28.97 1.47
CA GLU A 258 5.65 -29.31 0.88
C GLU A 258 6.24 -30.64 1.42
N ALA A 259 5.44 -31.46 2.13
CA ALA A 259 5.90 -32.61 2.90
C ALA A 259 5.53 -33.97 2.29
#